data_AF-A0A2A5NZ42-F1
#
_entry.id   AF-A0A2A5NZ42-F1
#
_cell.length_a   1.000
_cell.length_b   1.000
_cell.length_c   1.000
_cell.angle_alpha   90.00
_cell.angle_beta   90.00
_cell.angle_gamma   90.00
#
_symmetry.space_group_name_H-M   'P 1'
#
loop_
_entity.id
_entity.type
_entity.pdbx_description
1 polymer ?
#
loop_
_entity_poly.entity_id
_entity_poly.type
_entity_poly.pdbx_seq_one_letter_code
_entity_poly.pdbx_strand_id
1 'polypeptide(L)'
;MEKCSGRLRNRTKDLLHKVSRAIVDVAKALSAGIIMEDLDGIKQKGRGRSLNRRLNDFQPVRRLQLYVDYKARLAGLPIHYVKPKNTSSLCPICGGKFLKAIET
;
A
#
# COMPACT_ATOMS: atom_id res chain seq x y z
N MET A 1 -22.04 -6.44 20.97
CA MET A 1 -21.33 -5.71 19.88
C MET A 1 -19.96 -6.30 19.54
N GLU A 2 -19.24 -6.97 20.46
CA GLU A 2 -17.88 -7.49 20.24
C GLU A 2 -17.74 -8.64 19.21
N LYS A 3 -18.76 -9.49 19.04
CA LYS A 3 -18.68 -10.61 18.07
C LYS A 3 -18.59 -10.17 16.61
N CYS A 4 -19.13 -8.99 16.26
CA CYS A 4 -19.14 -8.52 14.87
C CYS A 4 -17.77 -7.93 14.44
N SER A 5 -17.05 -7.30 15.37
CA SER A 5 -15.74 -6.68 15.11
C SER A 5 -14.64 -7.73 14.85
N GLY A 6 -14.64 -8.85 15.58
CA GLY A 6 -13.71 -9.95 15.36
C GLY A 6 -13.89 -10.63 14.01
N ARG A 7 -15.13 -10.87 13.60
CA ARG A 7 -15.45 -11.47 12.29
C ARG A 7 -15.00 -10.58 11.14
N LEU A 8 -15.24 -9.27 11.22
CA LEU A 8 -14.78 -8.30 10.21
C LEU A 8 -13.25 -8.29 10.12
N ARG A 9 -12.56 -8.23 11.27
CA ARG A 9 -11.09 -8.27 11.32
C ARG A 9 -10.51 -9.52 10.67
N ASN A 10 -11.11 -10.68 10.90
CA ASN A 10 -10.69 -11.94 10.31
C ASN A 10 -10.92 -11.96 8.79
N ARG A 11 -12.05 -11.45 8.32
CA ARG A 11 -12.32 -11.30 6.87
C ARG A 11 -11.32 -10.36 6.22
N THR A 12 -11.02 -9.22 6.82
CA THR A 12 -9.99 -8.30 6.31
C THR A 12 -8.62 -8.99 6.27
N LYS A 13 -8.25 -9.73 7.32
CA LYS A 13 -6.98 -10.48 7.35
C LYS A 13 -6.90 -11.52 6.22
N ASP A 14 -7.96 -12.29 6.01
CA ASP A 14 -8.05 -13.29 4.93
C ASP A 14 -7.90 -12.63 3.55
N LEU A 15 -8.65 -11.55 3.30
CA LEU A 15 -8.53 -10.78 2.05
C LEU A 15 -7.10 -10.26 1.82
N LEU A 16 -6.45 -9.71 2.85
CA LEU A 16 -5.07 -9.24 2.74
C LEU A 16 -4.09 -10.38 2.42
N HIS A 17 -4.27 -11.57 3.00
CA HIS A 17 -3.45 -12.73 2.64
C HIS A 17 -3.71 -13.20 1.21
N LYS A 18 -4.94 -13.16 0.73
CA LYS A 18 -5.26 -13.54 -0.67
C LYS A 18 -4.65 -12.55 -1.66
N VAL A 19 -4.83 -11.25 -1.43
CA VAL A 19 -4.27 -10.19 -2.29
C VAL A 19 -2.74 -10.24 -2.31
N SER A 20 -2.09 -10.33 -1.14
CA SER A 20 -0.62 -10.44 -1.10
C SER A 20 -0.08 -11.67 -1.82
N ARG A 21 -0.82 -12.79 -1.79
CA ARG A 21 -0.43 -14.00 -2.55
C ARG A 21 -0.56 -13.76 -4.05
N ALA A 22 -1.69 -13.19 -4.50
CA ALA A 22 -1.90 -12.88 -5.90
C ALA A 22 -0.82 -11.95 -6.48
N ILE A 23 -0.39 -10.93 -5.72
CA ILE A 23 0.70 -10.03 -6.14
C ILE A 23 2.01 -10.81 -6.36
N VAL A 24 2.38 -11.68 -5.41
CA VAL A 24 3.60 -12.48 -5.50
C VAL A 24 3.52 -13.50 -6.64
N ASP A 25 2.35 -14.12 -6.84
CA ASP A 25 2.13 -15.08 -7.93
C ASP A 25 2.28 -14.40 -9.30
N VAL A 26 1.75 -13.19 -9.48
CA VAL A 26 1.93 -12.38 -10.70
C VAL A 26 3.39 -12.01 -10.91
N ALA A 27 4.08 -11.53 -9.87
CA ALA A 27 5.50 -11.18 -9.96
C ALA A 27 6.36 -12.40 -10.35
N LYS A 28 6.05 -13.57 -9.79
CA LYS A 28 6.71 -14.83 -10.12
C LYS A 28 6.46 -15.25 -11.57
N ALA A 29 5.22 -15.15 -12.05
CA ALA A 29 4.88 -15.48 -13.43
C ALA A 29 5.61 -14.58 -14.44
N LEU A 30 5.80 -13.31 -14.09
CA LEU A 30 6.51 -12.32 -14.91
C LEU A 30 8.04 -12.35 -14.73
N SER A 31 8.57 -13.20 -13.83
CA SER A 31 9.99 -13.18 -13.42
C SER A 31 10.48 -11.77 -13.03
N ALA A 32 9.60 -10.99 -12.40
CA ALA A 32 9.83 -9.58 -12.08
C ALA A 32 10.06 -9.35 -10.58
N GLY A 33 10.76 -8.26 -10.27
CA GLY A 33 10.90 -7.74 -8.90
C GLY A 33 9.69 -6.94 -8.44
N ILE A 34 9.52 -6.83 -7.13
CA ILE A 34 8.43 -6.04 -6.52
C ILE A 34 9.01 -4.74 -5.98
N ILE A 35 8.41 -3.61 -6.38
CA ILE A 35 8.74 -2.29 -5.84
C ILE A 35 7.57 -1.81 -4.99
N MET A 36 7.83 -1.37 -3.77
CA MET A 36 6.84 -0.79 -2.87
C MET A 36 7.26 0.59 -2.39
N GLU A 37 6.30 1.47 -2.15
CA GLU A 37 6.59 2.76 -1.54
C GLU A 37 6.86 2.61 -0.04
N ASP A 38 7.86 3.32 0.47
CA ASP A 38 8.06 3.46 1.91
C ASP A 38 7.04 4.46 2.47
N LEU A 39 6.07 3.93 3.21
CA LEU A 39 4.98 4.70 3.82
C LEU A 39 5.28 5.06 5.29
N ASP A 40 6.53 4.90 5.74
CA ASP A 40 6.96 5.32 7.05
C ASP A 40 6.75 6.83 7.24
N GLY A 41 6.16 7.21 8.37
CA GLY A 41 5.92 8.62 8.70
C GLY A 41 4.69 9.26 8.05
N ILE A 42 3.83 8.52 7.33
CA ILE A 42 2.59 9.11 6.77
C ILE A 42 1.61 9.56 7.86
N LYS A 43 1.64 8.96 9.06
CA LYS A 43 0.75 9.30 10.18
C LYS A 43 1.22 10.47 11.05
N GLN A 44 2.07 11.36 10.51
CA GLN A 44 2.51 12.55 11.23
C GLN A 44 1.32 13.41 11.69
N LYS A 45 1.39 13.88 12.95
CA LYS A 45 0.39 14.74 13.59
C LYS A 45 0.37 16.12 12.91
N GLY A 46 -0.76 16.82 12.99
CA GLY A 46 -0.91 18.18 12.45
C GLY A 46 -1.63 18.28 11.09
N ARG A 47 -2.11 17.17 10.53
CA ARG A 47 -3.04 17.20 9.38
C ARG A 47 -4.46 17.41 9.90
N GLY A 48 -5.34 18.05 9.13
CA GLY A 48 -6.71 18.34 9.57
C GLY A 48 -7.49 17.08 10.00
N ARG A 49 -8.52 17.24 10.84
CA ARG A 49 -9.29 16.13 11.46
C ARG A 49 -9.75 15.06 10.46
N SER A 50 -10.22 15.48 9.28
CA SER A 50 -10.68 14.58 8.21
C SER A 50 -9.56 13.68 7.67
N LEU A 51 -8.37 14.25 7.42
CA LEU A 51 -7.21 13.52 6.92
C LEU A 51 -6.68 12.55 7.97
N ASN A 52 -6.60 12.96 9.24
CA ASN A 52 -6.15 12.08 10.32
C ASN A 52 -7.06 10.85 10.46
N ARG A 53 -8.38 11.00 10.30
CA ARG A 53 -9.32 9.88 10.33
C ARG A 53 -9.02 8.89 9.20
N ARG A 54 -8.92 9.38 7.95
CA ARG A 54 -8.60 8.53 6.78
C ARG A 54 -7.27 7.80 6.94
N LEU A 55 -6.25 8.47 7.49
CA LEU A 55 -4.93 7.88 7.73
C LEU A 55 -4.92 6.86 8.88
N ASN A 56 -5.79 7.03 9.87
CA ASN A 56 -5.99 6.04 10.93
C ASN A 56 -6.69 4.78 10.38
N ASP A 57 -7.63 4.94 9.45
CA ASP A 57 -8.28 3.81 8.77
C ASP A 57 -7.33 3.07 7.81
N PHE A 58 -6.17 3.65 7.50
CA PHE A 58 -5.15 3.13 6.59
C PHE A 58 -4.27 1.99 7.17
N GLN A 59 -4.57 1.50 8.38
CA GLN A 59 -3.87 0.36 9.01
C GLN A 59 -3.78 -0.92 8.14
N PRO A 60 -4.78 -1.31 7.33
CA PRO A 60 -4.70 -2.51 6.48
C PRO A 60 -3.58 -2.43 5.44
N VAL A 61 -3.22 -1.25 4.95
CA VAL A 61 -2.20 -1.07 3.91
C VAL A 61 -0.82 -1.45 4.44
N ARG A 62 -0.49 -1.06 5.67
CA ARG A 62 0.78 -1.45 6.30
C ARG A 62 0.88 -2.96 6.53
N ARG A 63 -0.25 -3.61 6.86
CA ARG A 63 -0.29 -5.08 6.94
C ARG A 63 -0.10 -5.73 5.57
N LEU A 64 -0.68 -5.15 4.52
CA LEU A 64 -0.50 -5.65 3.16
C LEU A 64 0.97 -5.59 2.74
N GLN A 65 1.66 -4.47 2.99
CA GLN A 65 3.09 -4.32 2.70
C GLN A 65 3.91 -5.40 3.41
N LEU A 66 3.68 -5.61 4.71
CA LEU A 66 4.34 -6.70 5.46
C LEU A 66 4.05 -8.07 4.86
N TYR A 67 2.81 -8.32 4.44
CA TYR A 67 2.43 -9.61 3.86
C TYR A 67 3.03 -9.86 2.49
N VAL A 68 3.15 -8.83 1.66
CA VAL A 68 3.85 -8.91 0.39
C VAL A 68 5.35 -9.11 0.63
N ASP A 69 5.94 -8.36 1.57
CA ASP A 69 7.36 -8.43 1.88
C ASP A 69 7.80 -9.83 2.30
N TYR A 70 7.15 -10.41 3.32
CA TYR A 70 7.56 -11.74 3.77
C TYR A 70 7.30 -12.81 2.71
N LYS A 71 6.21 -12.72 1.93
CA LYS A 71 5.89 -13.70 0.89
C LYS A 71 6.81 -13.61 -0.31
N ALA A 72 7.19 -12.39 -0.70
CA ALA A 72 8.16 -12.17 -1.76
C ALA A 72 9.52 -12.76 -1.38
N ARG A 73 9.98 -12.51 -0.14
CA ARG A 73 11.21 -13.11 0.41
C ARG A 73 11.15 -14.63 0.45
N LEU A 74 10.03 -15.21 0.90
CA LEU A 74 9.82 -16.66 0.88
C LEU A 74 9.84 -17.24 -0.54
N ALA A 75 9.35 -16.49 -1.53
CA ALA A 75 9.38 -16.88 -2.93
C ALA A 75 10.73 -16.61 -3.62
N GLY A 76 11.70 -16.01 -2.91
CA GLY A 76 13.01 -15.63 -3.47
C GLY A 76 12.96 -14.45 -4.44
N LEU A 77 11.89 -13.65 -4.43
CA LEU A 77 11.75 -12.48 -5.32
C LEU A 77 12.47 -11.25 -4.75
N PRO A 78 13.13 -10.45 -5.59
CA PRO A 78 13.74 -9.20 -5.15
C PRO A 78 12.65 -8.18 -4.80
N ILE A 79 12.82 -7.51 -3.65
CA ILE A 79 11.90 -6.48 -3.18
C ILE A 79 12.66 -5.21 -2.79
N HIS A 80 12.17 -4.06 -3.27
CA HIS A 80 12.80 -2.77 -3.03
C HIS A 80 11.78 -1.71 -2.58
N TYR A 81 12.19 -0.88 -1.62
CA TYR A 81 11.39 0.25 -1.16
C TYR A 81 11.85 1.55 -1.81
N VAL A 82 10.91 2.34 -2.33
CA VAL A 82 11.18 3.65 -2.96
C VAL A 82 10.54 4.78 -2.17
N LYS A 83 11.15 5.97 -2.24
CA LYS A 83 10.62 7.16 -1.58
C LYS A 83 9.29 7.58 -2.26
N PRO A 84 8.20 7.80 -1.51
CA PRO A 84 6.88 8.14 -2.08
C PRO A 84 6.79 9.57 -2.63
N LYS A 85 7.87 10.35 -2.59
CA LYS A 85 7.83 11.76 -2.98
C LYS A 85 7.68 11.87 -4.50
N ASN A 86 6.63 12.57 -4.94
CA ASN A 86 6.31 12.88 -6.34
C ASN A 86 5.86 11.68 -7.22
N THR A 87 5.70 10.48 -6.69
CA THR A 87 5.24 9.30 -7.46
C THR A 87 3.81 9.44 -7.95
N SER A 88 2.96 10.15 -7.22
CA SER A 88 1.55 10.37 -7.55
C SER A 88 1.27 11.64 -8.36
N SER A 89 2.26 12.53 -8.48
CA SER A 89 2.09 13.86 -9.11
C SER A 89 2.84 14.00 -10.43
N LEU A 90 3.75 13.08 -10.74
CA LEU A 90 4.53 13.07 -11.98
C LEU A 90 4.07 11.94 -12.88
N CYS A 91 4.03 12.21 -14.19
CA CYS A 91 3.77 11.17 -15.19
C CYS A 91 4.95 10.19 -15.23
N PRO A 92 4.72 8.86 -15.17
CA PRO A 92 5.79 7.86 -15.24
C PRO A 92 6.48 7.82 -16.61
N ILE A 93 5.87 8.38 -17.65
CA ILE A 93 6.42 8.39 -19.02
C ILE A 93 7.25 9.65 -19.26
N CYS A 94 6.74 10.84 -18.90
CA CYS A 94 7.36 12.12 -19.28
C CYS A 94 7.86 12.96 -18.10
N GLY A 95 7.59 12.58 -16.85
CA GLY A 95 8.01 13.35 -15.66
C GLY A 95 7.32 14.71 -15.52
N GLY A 96 6.35 15.04 -16.37
CA GLY A 96 5.53 16.24 -16.23
C GLY A 96 4.64 16.17 -14.99
N LYS A 97 4.41 17.31 -14.33
CA LYS A 97 3.41 17.39 -13.25
C LYS A 97 2.01 17.33 -13.83
N PHE A 98 1.14 16.52 -13.23
CA PHE A 98 -0.29 16.60 -13.54
C PHE A 98 -0.78 18.02 -13.19
N LEU A 99 -1.22 18.77 -14.20
CA LEU A 99 -1.83 20.08 -13.99
C LEU A 99 -3.09 19.88 -13.16
N LYS A 100 -3.17 20.54 -12.00
CA LYS A 100 -4.41 20.57 -11.23
C LYS A 100 -5.47 21.25 -12.08
N ALA A 101 -6.65 20.63 -12.18
CA ALA A 101 -7.81 21.28 -12.76
C ALA A 101 -7.98 22.64 -12.08
N ILE A 102 -8.07 23.70 -12.90
CA ILE A 102 -8.37 25.05 -12.47
C ILE A 102 -9.73 24.98 -11.77
N GLU A 103 -9.76 25.21 -10.46
CA GLU A 103 -11.02 25.43 -9.73
C GLU A 103 -11.56 26.80 -10.18
N THR A 104 -12.50 26.78 -11.13
CA THR A 104 -13.48 27.87 -11.32
C THR A 104 -14.58 27.77 -10.30
#